data_AF-A0A359IJ12-F1
#
_entry.id   AF-A0A359IJ12-F1
#
_cell.length_a   1.000
_cell.length_b   1.000
_cell.length_c   1.000
_cell.angle_alpha   90.00
_cell.angle_beta   90.00
_cell.angle_gamma   90.00
#
_symmetry.space_group_name_H-M   'P 1'
#
loop_
_entity.id
_entity.type
_entity.pdbx_description
1 polymer ?
#
loop_
_entity_poly.entity_id
_entity_poly.type
_entity_poly.pdbx_seq_one_letter_code
_entity_poly.pdbx_strand_id
1 'polypeptide(L)'
;EVNGLFEEGIQTENLSKMHVVRGSKDIIKVSQVAVQDSQKFESIKDPMRTILDQINMLYVNAAIEATKAGEAGRGFTVVADEMRRFSEKSEDLSKEVNEIIEIINNNINEIYKVVVNNTRMGNEIFTAAYKLGEENVKATWEYVEEADDLSSTNNKNIKTIKEIAEEINSETKELHNTILKF
;
A
#
# COMPACT_ATOMS: atom_id res chain seq x y z
N GLU A 1 24.86 7.80 -22.82
CA GLU A 1 24.23 6.62 -22.17
C GLU A 1 23.92 6.84 -20.70
N VAL A 2 24.88 7.21 -19.84
CA VAL A 2 24.65 7.37 -18.38
C VAL A 2 23.55 8.39 -18.02
N ASN A 3 23.53 9.58 -18.64
CA ASN A 3 22.46 10.56 -18.39
C ASN A 3 21.06 10.05 -18.81
N GLY A 4 20.98 9.24 -19.86
CA GLY A 4 19.70 8.66 -20.31
C GLY A 4 19.16 7.63 -19.32
N LEU A 5 20.04 6.79 -18.76
CA LEU A 5 19.66 5.82 -17.72
C LEU A 5 19.19 6.50 -16.44
N PHE A 6 19.78 7.65 -16.08
CA PHE A 6 19.34 8.43 -14.93
C PHE A 6 17.95 9.04 -15.14
N GLU A 7 17.68 9.60 -16.33
CA GLU A 7 16.35 10.11 -16.70
C GLU A 7 15.29 9.01 -16.72
N GLU A 8 15.59 7.83 -17.28
CA GLU A 8 14.70 6.66 -17.25
C GLU A 8 14.40 6.19 -15.81
N GLY A 9 15.41 6.22 -14.94
CA GLY A 9 15.27 5.91 -13.51
C GLY A 9 14.31 6.85 -12.80
N ILE A 10 14.49 8.17 -12.96
CA ILE A 10 13.59 9.20 -12.41
C ILE A 10 12.17 9.04 -12.97
N GLN A 11 12.04 8.77 -14.27
CA GLN A 11 10.74 8.58 -14.89
C GLN A 11 10.01 7.35 -14.34
N THR A 12 10.73 6.25 -14.16
CA THR A 12 10.20 5.00 -13.58
C THR A 12 9.73 5.23 -12.15
N GLU A 13 10.52 5.92 -11.32
CA GLU A 13 10.15 6.26 -9.95
C GLU A 13 8.88 7.11 -9.90
N ASN A 14 8.80 8.16 -10.73
CA ASN A 14 7.63 9.04 -10.79
C ASN A 14 6.36 8.29 -11.23
N LEU A 15 6.49 7.37 -12.20
CA LEU A 15 5.40 6.49 -12.60
C LEU A 15 4.97 5.60 -11.42
N SER A 16 5.91 4.96 -10.73
CA SER A 16 5.60 4.11 -9.58
C SER A 16 4.92 4.88 -8.44
N LYS A 17 5.38 6.10 -8.12
CA LYS A 17 4.71 7.00 -7.17
C LYS A 17 3.27 7.29 -7.58
N MET A 18 3.07 7.65 -8.85
CA MET A 18 1.74 7.92 -9.39
C MET A 18 0.82 6.70 -9.28
N HIS A 19 1.33 5.49 -9.58
CA HIS A 19 0.56 4.25 -9.45
C HIS A 19 0.12 3.97 -8.00
N VAL A 20 1.00 4.16 -7.02
CA VAL A 20 0.68 3.98 -5.58
C VAL A 20 -0.38 4.98 -5.13
N VAL A 21 -0.22 6.26 -5.47
CA VAL A 21 -1.18 7.31 -5.12
C VAL A 21 -2.54 7.07 -5.79
N ARG A 22 -2.53 6.69 -7.07
CA ARG A 22 -3.76 6.40 -7.81
C ARG A 22 -4.49 5.19 -7.23
N GLY A 23 -3.80 4.08 -6.98
CA GLY A 23 -4.40 2.89 -6.38
C GLY A 23 -5.00 3.18 -5.01
N SER A 24 -4.29 3.97 -4.18
CA SER A 24 -4.78 4.43 -2.88
C SER A 24 -6.06 5.26 -2.99
N LYS A 25 -6.13 6.16 -3.98
CA LYS A 25 -7.31 6.98 -4.25
C LYS A 25 -8.50 6.14 -4.72
N ASP A 26 -8.25 5.13 -5.55
CA ASP A 26 -9.29 4.22 -6.03
C ASP A 26 -9.88 3.38 -4.88
N ILE A 27 -9.03 2.89 -3.97
CA ILE A 27 -9.48 2.19 -2.75
C ILE A 27 -10.33 3.12 -1.87
N ILE A 28 -9.85 4.33 -1.60
CA ILE A 28 -10.60 5.33 -0.81
C ILE A 28 -11.97 5.60 -1.42
N LYS A 29 -12.06 5.73 -2.75
CA LYS A 29 -13.32 5.97 -3.44
C LYS A 29 -14.31 4.82 -3.24
N VAL A 30 -13.85 3.57 -3.37
CA VAL A 30 -14.69 2.38 -3.15
C VAL A 30 -15.12 2.29 -1.68
N SER A 31 -14.20 2.51 -0.74
CA SER A 31 -14.51 2.56 0.69
C SER A 31 -15.55 3.64 1.02
N GLN A 32 -15.48 4.80 0.38
CA GLN A 32 -16.45 5.88 0.58
C GLN A 32 -17.86 5.51 0.10
N VAL A 33 -17.98 4.76 -1.00
CA VAL A 33 -19.27 4.20 -1.45
C VAL A 33 -19.81 3.23 -0.39
N ALA A 34 -18.98 2.37 0.17
CA ALA A 34 -19.40 1.44 1.22
C ALA A 34 -19.87 2.17 2.49
N VAL A 35 -19.23 3.29 2.87
CA VAL A 35 -19.71 4.16 3.97
C VAL A 35 -21.10 4.71 3.66
N GLN A 36 -21.31 5.21 2.44
CA GLN A 36 -22.61 5.76 2.06
C GLN A 36 -23.72 4.70 2.10
N ASP A 37 -23.42 3.48 1.67
CA ASP A 37 -24.39 2.38 1.72
C ASP A 37 -24.68 1.96 3.17
N SER A 38 -23.67 1.90 4.03
CA SER A 38 -23.82 1.68 5.47
C SER A 38 -24.74 2.74 6.12
N GLN A 39 -24.53 4.02 5.80
CA GLN A 39 -25.37 5.13 6.28
C GLN A 39 -26.82 5.04 5.79
N LYS A 40 -27.07 4.55 4.57
CA LYS A 40 -28.44 4.30 4.10
C LYS A 40 -29.10 3.20 4.92
N PHE A 41 -28.38 2.13 5.27
CA PHE A 41 -28.92 1.09 6.14
C PHE A 41 -29.21 1.61 7.55
N GLU A 42 -28.35 2.46 8.11
CA GLU A 42 -28.63 3.12 9.38
C GLU A 42 -29.90 4.00 9.30
N SER A 43 -30.12 4.70 8.19
CA SER A 43 -31.29 5.58 8.01
C SER A 43 -32.65 4.85 8.00
N ILE A 44 -32.68 3.57 7.63
CA ILE A 44 -33.91 2.77 7.61
C ILE A 44 -34.19 2.07 8.94
N LYS A 45 -33.23 2.07 9.87
CA LYS A 45 -33.35 1.43 11.19
C LYS A 45 -34.51 1.98 12.01
N ASP A 46 -34.59 3.31 12.16
CA ASP A 46 -35.62 3.95 12.99
C ASP A 46 -37.04 3.79 12.39
N PRO A 47 -37.24 3.96 11.06
CA PRO A 47 -38.49 3.59 10.41
C PRO A 47 -38.88 2.12 10.63
N MET A 48 -37.93 1.18 10.51
CA MET A 48 -38.20 -0.25 10.74
C MET A 48 -38.64 -0.52 12.17
N ARG A 49 -37.95 0.07 13.16
CA ARG A 49 -38.34 -0.05 14.57
C ARG A 49 -39.74 0.49 14.82
N THR A 50 -40.07 1.62 14.21
CA THR A 50 -41.43 2.20 14.28
C THR A 50 -42.48 1.25 13.71
N ILE A 51 -42.19 0.57 12.60
CA ILE A 51 -43.10 -0.44 12.02
C ILE A 51 -43.26 -1.63 12.96
N LEU A 52 -42.18 -2.11 13.58
CA LEU A 52 -42.24 -3.22 14.54
C LEU A 52 -43.07 -2.85 15.78
N ASP A 53 -42.91 -1.63 16.31
CA ASP A 53 -43.73 -1.13 17.41
C ASP A 53 -45.22 -1.01 17.04
N GLN A 54 -45.52 -0.58 15.81
CA GLN A 54 -46.89 -0.55 15.29
C GLN A 54 -47.50 -1.94 15.14
N ILE A 55 -46.73 -2.91 14.61
CA ILE A 55 -47.17 -4.32 14.50
C ILE A 55 -47.43 -4.90 15.89
N ASN A 56 -46.55 -4.62 16.86
CA ASN A 56 -46.73 -5.07 18.23
C ASN A 56 -48.01 -4.48 18.86
N MET A 57 -48.29 -3.19 18.66
CA MET A 57 -49.54 -2.58 19.11
C MET A 57 -50.78 -3.20 18.44
N LEU A 58 -50.72 -3.46 17.12
CA LEU A 58 -51.78 -4.14 16.38
C LEU A 58 -52.03 -5.56 16.89
N TYR A 59 -50.97 -6.32 17.16
CA TYR A 59 -51.03 -7.65 17.76
C TYR A 59 -51.72 -7.61 19.12
N VAL A 60 -51.29 -6.74 20.02
CA VAL A 60 -51.86 -6.65 21.38
C VAL A 60 -53.35 -6.34 21.32
N ASN A 61 -53.76 -5.39 20.46
CA ASN A 61 -55.17 -5.06 20.27
C ASN A 61 -55.97 -6.25 19.69
N ALA A 62 -55.41 -6.99 18.73
CA ALA A 62 -56.03 -8.18 18.18
C ALA A 62 -56.17 -9.31 19.21
N ALA A 63 -55.16 -9.52 20.05
CA ALA A 63 -55.17 -10.51 21.12
C ALA A 63 -56.24 -10.21 22.19
N ILE A 64 -56.39 -8.93 22.56
CA ILE A 64 -57.43 -8.47 23.49
C ILE A 64 -58.82 -8.74 22.89
N GLU A 65 -59.07 -8.33 21.64
CA GLU A 65 -60.39 -8.49 21.02
C GLU A 65 -60.72 -9.96 20.74
N ALA A 66 -59.71 -10.79 20.42
CA ALA A 66 -59.86 -12.24 20.32
C ALA A 66 -60.27 -12.86 21.66
N THR A 67 -59.66 -12.43 22.77
CA THR A 67 -60.02 -12.88 24.13
C THR A 67 -61.46 -12.49 24.47
N LYS A 68 -61.85 -11.25 24.12
CA LYS A 68 -63.17 -10.69 24.36
C LYS A 68 -64.28 -11.38 23.55
N ALA A 69 -63.97 -11.87 22.35
CA ALA A 69 -64.88 -12.63 21.50
C ALA A 69 -65.07 -14.11 21.93
N GLY A 70 -64.32 -14.60 22.93
CA GLY A 70 -64.46 -15.95 23.46
C GLY A 70 -64.20 -17.03 22.40
N GLU A 71 -65.15 -17.96 22.21
CA GLU A 71 -64.98 -19.03 21.21
C GLU A 71 -64.91 -18.54 19.77
N ALA A 72 -65.61 -17.44 19.44
CA ALA A 72 -65.56 -16.85 18.11
C ALA A 72 -64.20 -16.20 17.78
N GLY A 73 -63.39 -15.91 18.81
CA GLY A 73 -62.08 -15.27 18.69
C GLY A 73 -60.90 -16.23 18.52
N ARG A 74 -61.08 -17.56 18.64
CA ARG A 74 -59.96 -18.53 18.64
C ARG A 74 -59.05 -18.43 17.40
N GLY A 75 -59.62 -18.20 16.22
CA GLY A 75 -58.85 -18.00 15.00
C GLY A 75 -58.00 -16.72 15.02
N PHE A 76 -58.53 -15.65 15.61
CA PHE A 76 -57.80 -14.38 15.79
C PHE A 76 -56.68 -14.50 16.81
N THR A 77 -56.83 -15.32 17.85
CA THR A 77 -55.75 -15.59 18.82
C THR A 77 -54.52 -16.21 18.14
N VAL A 78 -54.72 -17.21 17.27
CA VAL A 78 -53.63 -17.86 16.54
C VAL A 78 -52.90 -16.87 15.62
N VAL A 79 -53.66 -16.04 14.90
CA VAL A 79 -53.09 -15.02 14.01
C VAL A 79 -52.31 -13.98 14.83
N ALA A 80 -52.85 -13.56 15.97
CA ALA A 80 -52.18 -12.65 16.87
C ALA A 80 -50.83 -13.24 17.32
N ASP A 81 -50.82 -14.46 17.85
CA ASP A 81 -49.58 -15.09 18.35
C ASP A 81 -48.52 -15.25 17.25
N GLU A 82 -48.92 -15.52 16.00
CA GLU A 82 -47.98 -15.55 14.88
C GLU A 82 -47.42 -14.16 14.54
N MET A 83 -48.24 -13.10 14.60
CA MET A 83 -47.75 -11.71 14.43
C MET A 83 -46.75 -11.32 15.52
N ARG A 84 -46.98 -11.73 16.77
CA ARG A 84 -46.04 -11.50 17.87
C ARG A 84 -44.69 -12.16 17.57
N ARG A 85 -44.72 -13.44 17.24
CA ARG A 85 -43.50 -14.20 16.92
C ARG A 85 -42.77 -13.61 15.72
N PHE A 86 -43.49 -13.14 14.71
CA PHE A 86 -42.92 -12.45 13.55
C PHE A 86 -42.26 -11.12 13.92
N SER A 87 -42.86 -10.36 14.83
CA SER A 87 -42.32 -9.09 15.34
C SER A 87 -41.05 -9.32 16.15
N GLU A 88 -41.06 -10.27 17.10
CA GLU A 88 -39.89 -10.66 17.91
C GLU A 88 -38.73 -11.11 16.99
N LYS A 89 -39.00 -11.98 16.01
CA LYS A 89 -37.98 -12.44 15.06
C LYS A 89 -37.43 -11.32 14.18
N SER A 90 -38.27 -10.36 13.81
CA SER A 90 -37.85 -9.21 13.00
C SER A 90 -37.00 -8.22 13.81
N GLU A 91 -37.24 -8.10 15.11
CA GLU A 91 -36.38 -7.33 16.03
C GLU A 91 -34.99 -7.96 16.15
N ASP A 92 -34.92 -9.27 16.30
CA ASP A 92 -33.65 -10.00 16.37
C ASP A 92 -32.83 -9.86 15.07
N LEU A 93 -33.48 -10.02 13.91
CA LEU A 93 -32.83 -9.77 12.62
C LEU A 93 -32.35 -8.32 12.47
N SER A 94 -33.09 -7.35 13.01
CA SER A 94 -32.67 -5.96 13.01
C SER A 94 -31.40 -5.76 13.85
N LYS A 95 -31.27 -6.44 15.00
CA LYS A 95 -30.04 -6.41 15.83
C LYS A 95 -28.86 -7.01 15.06
N GLU A 96 -29.02 -8.17 14.45
CA GLU A 96 -27.97 -8.79 13.62
C GLU A 96 -27.51 -7.88 12.48
N VAL A 97 -28.44 -7.22 11.78
CA VAL A 97 -28.11 -6.26 10.72
C VAL A 97 -27.29 -5.08 11.27
N ASN A 98 -27.61 -4.58 12.47
CA ASN A 98 -26.84 -3.51 13.11
C ASN A 98 -25.40 -3.96 13.42
N GLU A 99 -25.21 -5.17 13.93
CA GLU A 99 -23.88 -5.73 14.18
C GLU A 99 -23.06 -5.84 12.89
N ILE A 100 -23.69 -6.28 11.80
CA ILE A 100 -23.04 -6.36 10.49
C ILE A 100 -22.62 -4.96 10.00
N ILE A 101 -23.47 -3.94 10.16
CA ILE A 101 -23.15 -2.55 9.80
C ILE A 101 -21.96 -2.04 10.62
N GLU A 102 -21.92 -2.31 11.91
CA GLU A 102 -20.80 -1.93 12.77
C GLU A 102 -19.48 -2.60 12.33
N ILE A 103 -19.54 -3.89 11.98
CA ILE A 103 -18.40 -4.62 11.41
C ILE A 103 -17.95 -4.00 10.08
N ILE A 104 -18.87 -3.63 9.19
CA ILE A 104 -18.56 -2.97 7.91
C ILE A 104 -17.86 -1.63 8.16
N ASN A 105 -18.40 -0.81 9.06
CA ASN A 105 -17.82 0.49 9.40
C ASN A 105 -16.40 0.34 9.98
N ASN A 106 -16.19 -0.64 10.87
CA ASN A 106 -14.87 -0.96 11.42
C ASN A 106 -13.89 -1.41 10.33
N ASN A 107 -14.32 -2.31 9.44
CA ASN A 107 -13.50 -2.77 8.32
C ASN A 107 -13.11 -1.63 7.38
N ILE A 108 -14.02 -0.70 7.11
CA ILE A 108 -13.72 0.49 6.30
C ILE A 108 -12.66 1.36 6.99
N ASN A 109 -12.77 1.57 8.30
CA ASN A 109 -11.78 2.33 9.05
C ASN A 109 -10.38 1.66 9.02
N GLU A 110 -10.32 0.34 9.13
CA GLU A 110 -9.07 -0.41 8.96
C GLU A 110 -8.51 -0.28 7.55
N ILE A 111 -9.35 -0.33 6.51
CA ILE A 111 -8.92 -0.08 5.12
C ILE A 111 -8.29 1.31 4.99
N TYR A 112 -8.88 2.35 5.58
CA TYR A 112 -8.29 3.69 5.57
C TYR A 112 -6.90 3.71 6.21
N LYS A 113 -6.72 3.08 7.38
CA LYS A 113 -5.41 2.98 8.06
C LYS A 113 -4.38 2.28 7.18
N VAL A 114 -4.76 1.16 6.57
CA VAL A 114 -3.89 0.38 5.67
C VAL A 114 -3.48 1.21 4.45
N VAL A 115 -4.42 1.92 3.82
CA VAL A 115 -4.14 2.77 2.64
C VAL A 115 -3.17 3.90 2.99
N VAL A 116 -3.39 4.58 4.12
CA VAL A 116 -2.51 5.66 4.58
C VAL A 116 -1.10 5.12 4.87
N ASN A 117 -1.00 4.01 5.58
CA ASN A 117 0.29 3.37 5.86
C ASN A 117 1.01 2.92 4.59
N ASN A 118 0.30 2.27 3.65
CA ASN A 118 0.88 1.85 2.37
C ASN A 118 1.36 3.04 1.54
N THR A 119 0.62 4.15 1.52
CA THR A 119 1.03 5.38 0.83
C THR A 119 2.30 5.95 1.45
N ARG A 120 2.37 6.02 2.78
CA ARG A 120 3.56 6.49 3.52
C ARG A 120 4.76 5.59 3.24
N MET A 121 4.61 4.28 3.41
CA MET A 121 5.68 3.31 3.15
C MET A 121 6.17 3.36 1.70
N GLY A 122 5.24 3.47 0.74
CA GLY A 122 5.60 3.64 -0.66
C GLY A 122 6.48 4.86 -0.88
N ASN A 123 6.10 6.02 -0.34
CA ASN A 123 6.91 7.24 -0.42
C ASN A 123 8.29 7.08 0.22
N GLU A 124 8.39 6.45 1.39
CA GLU A 124 9.66 6.17 2.06
C GLU A 124 10.58 5.28 1.21
N ILE A 125 10.02 4.23 0.61
CA ILE A 125 10.75 3.34 -0.31
C ILE A 125 11.28 4.11 -1.51
N PHE A 126 10.45 4.95 -2.14
CA PHE A 126 10.90 5.73 -3.29
C PHE A 126 12.02 6.71 -2.94
N THR A 127 11.90 7.43 -1.83
CA THR A 127 12.96 8.34 -1.36
C THR A 127 14.26 7.58 -1.04
N ALA A 128 14.17 6.43 -0.40
CA ALA A 128 15.34 5.60 -0.10
C ALA A 128 16.01 5.07 -1.38
N ALA A 129 15.21 4.60 -2.35
CA ALA A 129 15.71 4.12 -3.63
C ALA A 129 16.41 5.22 -4.43
N TYR A 130 15.85 6.43 -4.46
CA TYR A 130 16.48 7.59 -5.10
C TYR A 130 17.85 7.90 -4.50
N LYS A 131 17.91 8.01 -3.17
CA LYS A 131 19.16 8.31 -2.45
C LYS A 131 20.23 7.24 -2.68
N LEU A 132 19.85 5.97 -2.63
CA LEU A 132 20.75 4.85 -2.92
C LEU A 132 21.26 4.89 -4.36
N GLY A 133 20.39 5.25 -5.31
CA GLY A 133 20.76 5.44 -6.71
C GLY A 133 21.81 6.54 -6.89
N GLU A 134 21.59 7.71 -6.30
CA GLU A 134 22.57 8.82 -6.33
C GLU A 134 23.91 8.43 -5.69
N GLU A 135 23.88 7.77 -4.52
CA GLU A 135 25.09 7.30 -3.84
C GLU A 135 25.88 6.30 -4.68
N ASN A 136 25.21 5.36 -5.35
CA ASN A 136 25.85 4.39 -6.23
C ASN A 136 26.47 5.04 -7.47
N VAL A 137 25.78 6.00 -8.09
CA VAL A 137 26.32 6.75 -9.24
C VAL A 137 27.57 7.53 -8.81
N LYS A 138 27.52 8.21 -7.66
CA LYS A 138 28.66 8.93 -7.12
C LYS A 138 29.86 8.01 -6.84
N ALA A 139 29.63 6.90 -6.15
CA ALA A 139 30.69 5.92 -5.86
C ALA A 139 31.31 5.35 -7.14
N THR A 140 30.49 5.08 -8.16
CA THR A 140 30.98 4.60 -9.46
C THR A 140 31.88 5.64 -10.13
N TRP A 141 31.54 6.93 -10.05
CA TRP A 141 32.37 8.01 -10.58
C TRP A 141 33.71 8.13 -9.86
N GLU A 142 33.72 8.03 -8.52
CA GLU A 142 34.97 8.04 -7.73
C GLU A 142 35.91 6.88 -8.16
N TYR A 143 35.37 5.67 -8.38
CA TYR A 143 36.17 4.55 -8.88
C TYR A 143 36.72 4.78 -10.30
N VAL A 144 35.95 5.42 -11.18
CA VAL A 144 36.40 5.74 -12.55
C VAL A 144 37.52 6.76 -12.52
N GLU A 145 37.43 7.78 -11.67
CA GLU A 145 38.47 8.80 -11.50
C GLU A 145 39.76 8.20 -10.94
N GLU A 146 39.66 7.35 -9.90
CA GLU A 146 40.81 6.63 -9.34
C GLU A 146 41.48 5.72 -10.38
N ALA A 147 40.69 5.02 -11.21
CA ALA A 147 41.21 4.18 -12.28
C ALA A 147 41.96 5.00 -13.36
N ASP A 148 41.50 6.20 -13.67
CA ASP A 148 42.16 7.09 -14.63
C ASP A 148 43.50 7.62 -14.09
N ASP A 149 43.55 8.03 -12.82
CA ASP A 149 44.81 8.45 -12.17
C ASP A 149 45.82 7.31 -12.08
N LEU A 150 45.36 6.09 -11.74
CA LEU A 150 46.19 4.90 -11.74
C LEU A 150 46.74 4.59 -13.14
N SER A 151 45.91 4.73 -14.18
CA SER A 151 46.32 4.56 -15.57
C SER A 151 47.38 5.59 -15.98
N SER A 152 47.19 6.87 -15.63
CA SER A 152 48.16 7.94 -15.84
C SER A 152 49.50 7.66 -15.16
N THR A 153 49.46 7.22 -13.90
CA THR A 153 50.65 6.85 -13.13
C THR A 153 51.37 5.64 -13.74
N ASN A 154 50.65 4.60 -14.15
CA ASN A 154 51.22 3.45 -14.83
C ASN A 154 51.89 3.83 -16.15
N ASN A 155 51.30 4.72 -16.93
CA ASN A 155 51.90 5.22 -18.16
C ASN A 155 53.22 5.98 -17.89
N LYS A 156 53.29 6.80 -16.83
CA LYS A 156 54.54 7.45 -16.39
C LYS A 156 55.58 6.40 -15.99
N ASN A 157 55.21 5.42 -15.17
CA ASN A 157 56.11 4.35 -14.73
C ASN A 157 56.66 3.54 -15.91
N ILE A 158 55.82 3.20 -16.90
CA ILE A 158 56.24 2.53 -18.14
C ILE A 158 57.29 3.36 -18.89
N LYS A 159 57.11 4.68 -18.96
CA LYS A 159 58.08 5.58 -19.60
C LYS A 159 59.42 5.57 -18.84
N THR A 160 59.39 5.73 -17.52
CA THR A 160 60.60 5.68 -16.68
C THR A 160 61.33 4.34 -16.78
N ILE A 161 60.60 3.22 -16.79
CA ILE A 161 61.18 1.88 -16.96
C ILE A 161 61.89 1.75 -18.32
N LYS A 162 61.32 2.31 -19.40
CA LYS A 162 61.96 2.32 -20.71
C LYS A 162 63.27 3.12 -20.69
N GLU A 163 63.27 4.31 -20.09
CA GLU A 163 64.47 5.15 -19.96
C GLU A 163 65.59 4.42 -19.19
N ILE A 164 65.25 3.78 -18.05
CA ILE A 164 66.21 2.97 -17.27
C ILE A 164 66.74 1.78 -18.09
N ALA A 165 65.87 1.10 -18.85
CA ALA A 165 66.30 -0.03 -19.67
C ALA A 165 67.27 0.37 -20.78
N GLU A 166 67.10 1.56 -21.37
CA GLU A 166 68.02 2.13 -22.36
C GLU A 166 69.37 2.48 -21.72
N GLU A 167 69.36 3.09 -20.53
CA GLU A 167 70.56 3.45 -19.76
C GLU A 167 71.39 2.22 -19.40
N ILE A 168 70.77 1.19 -18.79
CA ILE A 168 71.43 -0.09 -18.46
C ILE A 168 72.06 -0.72 -19.70
N ASN A 169 71.36 -0.71 -20.83
CA ASN A 169 71.88 -1.27 -22.07
C ASN A 169 73.11 -0.49 -22.60
N SER A 170 73.14 0.83 -22.41
CA SER A 170 74.30 1.67 -22.73
C SER A 170 75.48 1.34 -21.81
N GLU A 171 75.27 1.36 -20.49
CA GLU A 171 76.30 1.06 -19.49
C GLU A 171 76.91 -0.34 -19.68
N THR A 172 76.07 -1.33 -19.99
CA THR A 172 76.53 -2.71 -20.23
C THR A 172 77.48 -2.76 -21.44
N LYS A 173 77.20 -2.01 -22.51
CA LYS A 173 78.10 -1.92 -23.68
C LYS A 173 79.42 -1.23 -23.33
N GLU A 174 79.39 -0.17 -22.53
CA GLU A 174 80.60 0.53 -22.09
C GLU A 174 81.48 -0.36 -21.20
N LEU A 175 80.86 -1.09 -20.25
CA LEU A 175 81.55 -2.04 -19.40
C LEU A 175 82.21 -3.14 -20.23
N HIS A 176 81.46 -3.73 -21.19
CA HIS A 176 81.99 -4.74 -22.09
C HIS A 176 83.23 -4.24 -22.86
N ASN A 177 83.15 -3.04 -23.42
CA ASN A 177 84.27 -2.43 -24.15
C ASN A 177 85.48 -2.14 -23.23
N THR A 178 85.24 -1.83 -21.96
CA THR A 178 86.30 -1.56 -20.99
C THR A 178 87.04 -2.85 -20.62
N ILE A 179 86.30 -3.95 -20.38
CA ILE A 179 86.90 -5.26 -20.09
C ILE A 179 87.79 -5.74 -21.25
N LEU A 180 87.36 -5.54 -22.51
CA LEU A 180 88.17 -5.92 -23.68
C LEU A 180 89.47 -5.12 -23.86
N LYS A 181 89.62 -3.98 -23.17
CA LYS A 181 90.83 -3.14 -23.22
C LYS A 181 91.87 -3.53 -22.17
N PHE A 182 91.51 -4.36 -21.19
CA PHE A 182 92.41 -4.95 -20.20
C PHE A 182 92.91 -6.31 -20.66
#